data_AF-A0A5K8ADW5-F1
#
_entry.id   AF-A0A5K8ADW5-F1
#
_cell.length_a   1.000
_cell.length_b   1.000
_cell.length_c   1.000
_cell.angle_alpha   90.00
_cell.angle_beta   90.00
_cell.angle_gamma   90.00
#
_symmetry.space_group_name_H-M   'P 1'
#
loop_
_entity.id
_entity.type
_entity.pdbx_description
1 polymer ?
#
loop_
_entity_poly.entity_id
_entity_poly.type
_entity_poly.pdbx_seq_one_letter_code
_entity_poly.pdbx_strand_id
1 'polypeptide(L)'
;MLRHTFLHIPGVGPKTEQSLWAAGLTDWASFDDGLPLKLTPAKKNRIATELHESQRQLTAMNANYFASRLPAGQHWRLFNEFRDQAAYLDIETTGLEADCTISTIAVYDGSAMTTYVNGQNLDDFADDIQRYKLLVTYNGKCFDVPVIERVLGCRLDHAHIDLRYVLAGLGFKGGLKRCETQMGLSRGDLADVDGLFAVVLWNVYLRNNDERALETLLAYNLQDVINLEMIMVSAYNLALGRSPMAGATKLPIPRIPRNPHRVDRPTVSRYQGEVTFLRSLQPKW
;
A
#
# COMPACT_ATOMS: atom_id res chain seq x y z
N MET A 1 -0.76 9.61 13.13
CA MET A 1 -2.22 9.74 13.40
C MET A 1 -2.74 8.72 14.41
N LEU A 2 -1.97 7.67 14.74
CA LEU A 2 -2.40 6.65 15.70
C LEU A 2 -2.77 7.24 17.06
N ARG A 3 -1.94 8.15 17.58
CA ARG A 3 -2.17 8.80 18.88
C ARG A 3 -3.45 9.65 18.96
N HIS A 4 -4.12 9.88 17.82
CA HIS A 4 -5.31 10.71 17.70
C HIS A 4 -6.57 9.90 17.33
N THR A 5 -6.48 8.57 17.30
CA THR A 5 -7.63 7.70 17.03
C THR A 5 -7.96 6.82 18.22
N PHE A 6 -9.23 6.46 18.36
CA PHE A 6 -9.72 5.53 19.36
C PHE A 6 -10.41 4.32 18.71
N LEU A 7 -10.44 4.24 17.38
CA LEU A 7 -11.15 3.20 16.63
C LEU A 7 -10.60 1.80 16.83
N HIS A 8 -9.32 1.67 17.23
CA HIS A 8 -8.74 0.37 17.55
C HIS A 8 -9.21 -0.18 18.90
N ILE A 9 -9.86 0.65 19.73
CA ILE A 9 -10.31 0.24 21.06
C ILE A 9 -11.63 -0.54 20.95
N PRO A 10 -11.72 -1.77 21.52
CA PRO A 10 -12.95 -2.56 21.47
C PRO A 10 -14.17 -1.81 22.03
N GLY A 11 -15.21 -1.68 21.20
CA GLY A 11 -16.45 -0.99 21.56
C GLY A 11 -16.44 0.53 21.30
N VAL A 12 -15.40 1.05 20.63
CA VAL A 12 -15.36 2.42 20.10
C VAL A 12 -15.53 2.39 18.59
N GLY A 13 -16.69 2.85 18.11
CA GLY A 13 -16.95 3.02 16.68
C GLY A 13 -16.79 4.48 16.23
N PRO A 14 -16.96 4.77 14.92
CA PRO A 14 -16.81 6.12 14.35
C PRO A 14 -17.62 7.20 15.05
N LYS A 15 -18.88 6.89 15.41
CA LYS A 15 -19.74 7.84 16.16
C LYS A 15 -19.19 8.15 17.56
N THR A 16 -18.63 7.15 18.25
CA THR A 16 -18.02 7.35 19.56
C THR A 16 -16.75 8.18 19.43
N GLU A 17 -15.87 7.85 18.47
CA GLU A 17 -14.65 8.63 18.21
C GLU A 17 -14.98 10.11 17.90
N GLN A 18 -15.96 10.37 17.04
CA GLN A 18 -16.40 11.74 16.74
C GLN A 18 -16.91 12.46 18.00
N SER A 19 -17.65 11.78 18.86
CA SER A 19 -18.10 12.37 20.13
C SER A 19 -16.96 12.63 21.10
N LEU A 20 -15.90 11.81 21.10
CA LEU A 20 -14.71 12.04 21.90
C LEU A 20 -13.97 13.29 21.42
N TRP A 21 -13.74 13.40 20.11
CA TRP A 21 -13.13 14.58 19.50
C TRP A 21 -13.95 15.86 19.75
N ALA A 22 -15.27 15.80 19.60
CA ALA A 22 -16.16 16.95 19.86
C ALA A 22 -16.14 17.41 21.32
N ALA A 23 -15.76 16.53 22.25
CA ALA A 23 -15.56 16.85 23.66
C ALA A 23 -14.14 17.33 23.98
N GLY A 24 -13.29 17.55 22.97
CA GLY A 24 -11.92 18.03 23.12
C GLY A 24 -10.86 16.94 23.32
N LEU A 25 -11.25 15.66 23.37
CA LEU A 25 -10.32 14.55 23.50
C LEU A 25 -9.75 14.18 22.13
N THR A 26 -8.71 14.88 21.69
CA THR A 26 -8.09 14.69 20.36
C THR A 26 -6.88 13.78 20.33
N ASP A 27 -6.36 13.37 21.48
CA ASP A 27 -5.20 12.51 21.59
C ASP A 27 -5.25 11.63 22.85
N TRP A 28 -4.43 10.59 22.87
CA TRP A 28 -4.38 9.63 23.98
C TRP A 28 -3.89 10.25 25.30
N ALA A 29 -2.98 11.22 25.27
CA ALA A 29 -2.38 11.81 26.47
C ALA A 29 -3.35 12.77 27.18
N SER A 30 -4.26 13.36 26.42
CA SER A 30 -5.35 14.20 26.94
C SER A 30 -6.50 13.39 27.56
N PHE A 31 -6.41 12.04 27.61
CA PHE A 31 -7.43 11.22 28.26
C PHE A 31 -7.39 11.39 29.78
N ASP A 32 -8.37 12.12 30.31
CA ASP A 32 -8.54 12.36 31.75
C ASP A 32 -9.99 12.08 32.20
N ASP A 33 -10.13 11.68 33.47
CA ASP A 33 -11.42 11.35 34.09
C ASP A 33 -12.33 12.58 34.23
N GLY A 34 -11.74 13.79 34.31
CA GLY A 34 -12.43 15.07 34.41
C GLY A 34 -13.16 15.53 33.15
N LEU A 35 -12.93 14.87 31.99
CA LEU A 35 -13.62 15.24 30.77
C LEU A 35 -15.12 14.91 30.83
N PRO A 36 -16.01 15.81 30.38
CA PRO A 36 -17.46 15.62 30.37
C PRO A 36 -17.91 14.68 29.23
N LEU A 37 -17.28 13.51 29.13
CA LEU A 37 -17.59 12.48 28.16
C LEU A 37 -18.88 11.78 28.55
N LYS A 38 -19.82 11.66 27.61
CA LYS A 38 -21.07 10.88 27.75
C LYS A 38 -20.79 9.38 27.67
N LEU A 39 -19.97 8.86 28.58
CA LEU A 39 -19.55 7.46 28.67
C LEU A 39 -19.83 6.90 30.05
N THR A 40 -20.17 5.61 30.13
CA THR A 40 -20.29 4.91 31.40
C THR A 40 -18.91 4.78 32.07
N PRO A 41 -18.82 4.70 33.41
CA PRO A 41 -17.55 4.50 34.11
C PRO A 41 -16.79 3.26 33.61
N ALA A 42 -17.51 2.16 33.37
CA ALA A 42 -16.91 0.94 32.82
C ALA A 42 -16.29 1.15 31.43
N LYS A 43 -16.91 1.96 30.56
CA LYS A 43 -16.36 2.27 29.24
C LYS A 43 -15.16 3.22 29.34
N LYS A 44 -15.19 4.21 30.24
CA LYS A 44 -14.02 5.07 30.53
C LYS A 44 -12.82 4.23 30.99
N ASN A 45 -13.00 3.36 31.98
CA ASN A 45 -11.94 2.48 32.50
C ASN A 45 -11.36 1.55 31.42
N ARG A 46 -12.22 1.01 30.56
CA ARG A 46 -11.78 0.20 29.42
C ARG A 46 -10.92 1.00 28.45
N ILE A 47 -11.37 2.21 28.07
CA ILE A 47 -10.61 3.07 27.17
C ILE A 47 -9.25 3.41 27.81
N ALA A 48 -9.21 3.82 29.08
CA ALA A 48 -7.96 4.11 29.79
C ALA A 48 -6.98 2.91 29.74
N THR A 49 -7.49 1.71 30.06
CA THR A 49 -6.69 0.47 30.05
C THR A 49 -6.13 0.18 28.64
N GLU A 50 -6.97 0.29 27.62
CA GLU A 50 -6.58 0.05 26.23
C GLU A 50 -5.62 1.12 25.70
N LEU A 51 -5.72 2.37 26.17
CA LEU A 51 -4.76 3.43 25.83
C LEU A 51 -3.38 3.16 26.44
N HIS A 52 -3.32 2.69 27.69
CA HIS A 52 -2.05 2.25 28.29
C HIS A 52 -1.40 1.12 27.49
N GLU A 53 -2.18 0.12 27.08
CA GLU A 53 -1.68 -0.95 26.21
C GLU A 53 -1.26 -0.43 24.82
N SER A 54 -2.05 0.45 24.22
CA SER A 54 -1.74 1.08 22.94
C SER A 54 -0.41 1.83 22.99
N GLN A 55 -0.13 2.53 24.09
CA GLN A 55 1.15 3.21 24.30
C GLN A 55 2.31 2.23 24.39
N ARG A 56 2.15 1.09 25.10
CA ARG A 56 3.18 0.04 25.15
C ARG A 56 3.46 -0.53 23.76
N GLN A 57 2.41 -0.83 23.01
CA GLN A 57 2.51 -1.44 21.68
C GLN A 57 3.10 -0.49 20.64
N LEU A 58 2.77 0.79 20.72
CA LEU A 58 3.40 1.82 19.89
C LEU A 58 4.88 1.99 20.25
N THR A 59 5.23 1.98 21.54
CA THR A 59 6.63 2.07 22.00
C THR A 59 7.45 0.85 21.53
N ALA A 60 6.84 -0.34 21.52
CA ALA A 60 7.45 -1.55 20.98
C ALA A 60 7.46 -1.61 19.43
N MET A 61 6.94 -0.58 18.75
CA MET A 61 6.81 -0.53 17.29
C MET A 61 6.05 -1.76 16.73
N ASN A 62 5.00 -2.20 17.40
CA ASN A 62 4.15 -3.31 16.96
C ASN A 62 3.00 -2.80 16.08
N ALA A 63 3.23 -2.73 14.76
CA ALA A 63 2.21 -2.29 13.81
C ALA A 63 1.01 -3.26 13.74
N ASN A 64 1.26 -4.57 13.91
CA ASN A 64 0.23 -5.61 13.81
C ASN A 64 -0.87 -5.47 14.88
N TYR A 65 -0.50 -5.02 16.09
CA TYR A 65 -1.46 -4.70 17.14
C TYR A 65 -2.56 -3.72 16.65
N PHE A 66 -2.18 -2.71 15.87
CA PHE A 66 -3.11 -1.71 15.35
C PHE A 66 -3.81 -2.18 14.07
N ALA A 67 -3.08 -2.81 13.15
CA ALA A 67 -3.63 -3.26 11.88
C ALA A 67 -4.76 -4.30 12.08
N SER A 68 -4.61 -5.20 13.05
CA SER A 68 -5.62 -6.20 13.41
C SER A 68 -6.90 -5.60 14.05
N ARG A 69 -6.82 -4.38 14.60
CA ARG A 69 -7.93 -3.74 15.33
C ARG A 69 -8.60 -2.61 14.55
N LEU A 70 -7.89 -1.99 13.62
CA LEU A 70 -8.43 -0.95 12.76
C LEU A 70 -9.13 -1.55 11.53
N PRO A 71 -10.26 -0.97 11.07
CA PRO A 71 -10.81 -1.29 9.77
C PRO A 71 -9.81 -0.98 8.65
N ALA A 72 -9.82 -1.75 7.55
CA ALA A 72 -8.85 -1.61 6.45
C ALA A 72 -8.77 -0.18 5.87
N GLY A 73 -9.91 0.50 5.69
CA GLY A 73 -9.96 1.89 5.23
C GLY A 73 -9.41 2.93 6.23
N GLN A 74 -9.09 2.52 7.46
CA GLN A 74 -8.49 3.34 8.51
C GLN A 74 -7.00 3.02 8.75
N HIS A 75 -6.42 2.06 8.01
CA HIS A 75 -5.02 1.68 8.17
C HIS A 75 -4.03 2.80 7.80
N TRP A 76 -4.45 3.81 7.02
CA TRP A 76 -3.65 5.01 6.77
C TRP A 76 -3.17 5.71 8.05
N ARG A 77 -3.88 5.53 9.18
CA ARG A 77 -3.51 6.13 10.46
C ARG A 77 -2.19 5.61 11.02
N LEU A 78 -1.78 4.39 10.63
CA LEU A 78 -0.49 3.80 10.99
C LEU A 78 0.69 4.51 10.30
N PHE A 79 0.46 5.08 9.12
CA PHE A 79 1.52 5.39 8.18
C PHE A 79 2.60 6.31 8.77
N ASN A 80 2.23 7.42 9.40
CA ASN A 80 3.20 8.38 9.93
C ASN A 80 4.11 7.78 11.01
N GLU A 81 3.58 6.93 11.89
CA GLU A 81 4.34 6.30 12.97
C GLU A 81 5.26 5.18 12.47
N PHE A 82 4.93 4.54 11.34
CA PHE A 82 5.63 3.37 10.82
C PHE A 82 6.29 3.58 9.45
N ARG A 83 6.33 4.83 8.95
CA ARG A 83 6.82 5.17 7.60
C ARG A 83 8.24 4.66 7.34
N ASP A 84 9.13 4.83 8.31
CA ASP A 84 10.55 4.46 8.16
C ASP A 84 10.78 2.93 8.18
N GLN A 85 9.72 2.14 8.41
CA GLN A 85 9.74 0.68 8.38
C GLN A 85 8.73 0.15 7.35
N ALA A 86 8.32 0.99 6.39
CA ALA A 86 7.38 0.64 5.35
C ALA A 86 8.09 0.10 4.11
N ALA A 87 7.51 -0.93 3.49
CA ALA A 87 7.84 -1.37 2.13
C ALA A 87 6.63 -1.17 1.23
N TYR A 88 6.83 -0.40 0.17
CA TYR A 88 5.95 -0.32 -0.98
C TYR A 88 6.21 -1.54 -1.84
N LEU A 89 5.17 -2.33 -2.08
CA LEU A 89 5.27 -3.65 -2.71
C LEU A 89 4.24 -3.77 -3.84
N ASP A 90 4.68 -4.33 -4.95
CA ASP A 90 3.87 -4.66 -6.13
C ASP A 90 4.47 -5.87 -6.84
N ILE A 91 3.64 -6.68 -7.49
CA ILE A 91 4.08 -7.87 -8.23
C ILE A 91 3.55 -7.86 -9.66
N GLU A 92 4.33 -8.45 -10.56
CA GLU A 92 3.85 -8.87 -11.87
C GLU A 92 3.78 -10.39 -11.92
N THR A 93 2.76 -10.91 -12.57
CA THR A 93 2.52 -12.36 -12.68
C THR A 93 2.45 -12.79 -14.13
N THR A 94 2.45 -14.10 -14.37
CA THR A 94 2.23 -14.67 -15.71
C THR A 94 0.80 -14.52 -16.23
N GLY A 95 -0.09 -13.95 -15.41
CA GLY A 95 -1.52 -13.77 -15.68
C GLY A 95 -2.34 -13.62 -14.40
N LEU A 96 -3.66 -13.54 -14.53
CA LEU A 96 -4.59 -13.37 -13.40
C LEU A 96 -5.26 -14.68 -12.95
N GLU A 97 -4.92 -15.79 -13.60
CA GLU A 97 -5.49 -17.11 -13.31
C GLU A 97 -5.05 -17.64 -11.94
N ALA A 98 -5.82 -18.60 -11.40
CA ALA A 98 -5.60 -19.14 -10.06
C ALA A 98 -4.27 -19.91 -9.90
N ASP A 99 -3.63 -20.32 -10.99
CA ASP A 99 -2.37 -21.04 -11.05
C ASP A 99 -1.21 -20.17 -11.57
N CYS A 100 -1.41 -18.85 -11.67
CA CYS A 100 -0.35 -17.95 -12.12
C CYS A 100 0.91 -18.06 -11.23
N THR A 101 2.06 -17.71 -11.79
CA THR A 101 3.29 -17.56 -11.01
C THR A 101 3.75 -16.11 -11.06
N ILE A 102 4.70 -15.77 -10.20
CA ILE A 102 5.30 -14.44 -10.14
C ILE A 102 6.33 -14.32 -11.25
N SER A 103 6.25 -13.25 -12.04
CA SER A 103 7.27 -12.84 -13.00
C SER A 103 8.32 -12.00 -12.29
N THR A 104 7.87 -10.93 -11.62
CA THR A 104 8.73 -10.01 -10.87
C THR A 104 8.05 -9.51 -9.59
N ILE A 105 8.86 -9.13 -8.60
CA ILE A 105 8.43 -8.38 -7.43
C ILE A 105 9.24 -7.09 -7.38
N ALA A 106 8.59 -5.95 -7.14
CA ALA A 106 9.25 -4.69 -6.86
C ALA A 106 9.03 -4.29 -5.40
N VAL A 107 10.09 -3.82 -4.75
CA VAL A 107 10.06 -3.26 -3.40
C VAL A 107 10.77 -1.92 -3.39
N TYR A 108 10.13 -0.93 -2.76
CA TYR A 108 10.73 0.37 -2.46
C TYR A 108 10.43 0.74 -1.01
N ASP A 109 11.40 1.27 -0.26
CA ASP A 109 11.22 1.59 1.17
C ASP A 109 11.33 3.08 1.51
N GLY A 110 11.32 3.94 0.50
CA GLY A 110 11.61 5.37 0.66
C GLY A 110 13.08 5.73 0.43
N SER A 111 13.97 4.73 0.34
CA SER A 111 15.40 4.92 0.09
C SER A 111 15.95 3.95 -0.95
N ALA A 112 15.82 2.65 -0.72
CA ALA A 112 16.31 1.60 -1.60
C ALA A 112 15.20 1.05 -2.50
N MET A 113 15.58 0.68 -3.71
CA MET A 113 14.75 0.01 -4.71
C MET A 113 15.32 -1.38 -4.97
N THR A 114 14.48 -2.40 -4.88
CA THR A 114 14.88 -3.79 -5.12
C THR A 114 13.87 -4.46 -6.03
N THR A 115 14.36 -5.16 -7.04
CA THR A 115 13.55 -5.99 -7.94
C THR A 115 13.98 -7.43 -7.81
N TYR A 116 13.00 -8.33 -7.76
CA TYR A 116 13.21 -9.77 -7.71
C TYR A 116 12.59 -10.40 -8.95
N VAL A 117 13.35 -11.22 -9.67
CA VAL A 117 12.97 -11.78 -10.96
C VAL A 117 12.93 -13.29 -10.88
N ASN A 118 11.84 -13.90 -11.38
CA ASN A 118 11.70 -15.35 -11.42
C ASN A 118 12.85 -15.99 -12.23
N GLY A 119 13.47 -17.01 -11.66
CA GLY A 119 14.64 -17.68 -12.24
C GLY A 119 15.97 -16.93 -12.03
N GLN A 120 15.98 -15.80 -11.31
CA GLN A 120 17.21 -15.07 -10.97
C GLN A 120 17.41 -14.99 -9.45
N ASN A 121 16.61 -14.16 -8.76
CA ASN A 121 16.77 -13.84 -7.33
C ASN A 121 15.43 -13.82 -6.59
N LEU A 122 14.38 -14.44 -7.15
CA LEU A 122 13.03 -14.38 -6.57
C LEU A 122 12.95 -14.92 -5.14
N ASP A 123 13.71 -15.97 -4.84
CA ASP A 123 13.69 -16.64 -3.53
C ASP A 123 14.24 -15.74 -2.41
N ASP A 124 15.13 -14.79 -2.74
CA ASP A 124 15.71 -13.84 -1.78
C ASP A 124 14.64 -12.92 -1.16
N PHE A 125 13.51 -12.70 -1.86
CA PHE A 125 12.43 -11.83 -1.39
C PHE A 125 11.90 -12.23 -0.02
N ALA A 126 11.74 -13.54 0.24
CA ALA A 126 11.06 -14.04 1.42
C ALA A 126 11.81 -13.67 2.71
N ASP A 127 13.14 -13.64 2.66
CA ASP A 127 14.01 -13.21 3.76
C ASP A 127 14.11 -11.68 3.82
N ASP A 128 14.29 -11.04 2.66
CA ASP A 128 14.49 -9.60 2.57
C ASP A 128 13.30 -8.79 3.08
N ILE A 129 12.07 -9.25 2.81
CA ILE A 129 10.86 -8.51 3.20
C ILE A 129 10.68 -8.46 4.73
N GLN A 130 11.25 -9.40 5.49
CA GLN A 130 11.08 -9.49 6.95
C GLN A 130 11.69 -8.31 7.72
N ARG A 131 12.56 -7.51 7.09
CA ARG A 131 13.15 -6.32 7.71
C ARG A 131 12.14 -5.18 7.91
N TYR A 132 11.01 -5.23 7.20
CA TYR A 132 9.97 -4.22 7.27
C TYR A 132 8.91 -4.60 8.32
N LYS A 133 8.13 -3.62 8.77
CA LYS A 133 6.99 -3.86 9.69
C LYS A 133 5.63 -3.55 9.06
N LEU A 134 5.65 -2.82 7.96
CA LEU A 134 4.47 -2.28 7.31
C LEU A 134 4.58 -2.49 5.79
N LEU A 135 3.63 -3.20 5.21
CA LEU A 135 3.46 -3.26 3.76
C LEU A 135 2.49 -2.18 3.32
N VAL A 136 2.80 -1.55 2.18
CA VAL A 136 1.91 -0.64 1.46
C VAL A 136 1.76 -1.15 0.04
N THR A 137 0.56 -1.58 -0.33
CA THR A 137 0.27 -2.09 -1.68
C THR A 137 -1.00 -1.48 -2.26
N TYR A 138 -1.31 -1.77 -3.52
CA TYR A 138 -2.62 -1.49 -4.10
C TYR A 138 -3.32 -2.80 -4.45
N ASN A 139 -4.42 -3.13 -3.77
CA ASN A 139 -5.14 -4.41 -3.93
C ASN A 139 -4.34 -5.67 -3.52
N GLY A 140 -3.19 -5.52 -2.88
CA GLY A 140 -2.36 -6.67 -2.53
C GLY A 140 -2.93 -7.57 -1.44
N LYS A 141 -3.92 -7.13 -0.64
CA LYS A 141 -4.60 -8.06 0.29
C LYS A 141 -5.37 -9.15 -0.44
N CYS A 142 -5.89 -8.81 -1.62
CA CYS A 142 -6.71 -9.72 -2.41
C CYS A 142 -5.91 -10.48 -3.47
N PHE A 143 -4.73 -9.99 -3.86
CA PHE A 143 -3.97 -10.52 -4.97
C PHE A 143 -2.50 -10.79 -4.60
N ASP A 144 -1.70 -9.75 -4.39
CA ASP A 144 -0.25 -9.86 -4.28
C ASP A 144 0.18 -10.80 -3.15
N VAL A 145 -0.32 -10.56 -1.92
CA VAL A 145 0.04 -11.35 -0.74
C VAL A 145 -0.35 -12.82 -0.92
N PRO A 146 -1.62 -13.17 -1.28
CA PRO A 146 -1.98 -14.56 -1.58
C PRO A 146 -1.09 -15.24 -2.63
N VAL A 147 -0.72 -14.53 -3.71
CA VAL A 147 0.14 -15.07 -4.77
C VAL A 147 1.56 -15.31 -4.23
N ILE A 148 2.13 -14.36 -3.49
CA ILE A 148 3.45 -14.48 -2.87
C ILE A 148 3.51 -15.67 -1.93
N GLU A 149 2.56 -15.77 -0.99
CA GLU A 149 2.54 -16.86 0.00
C GLU A 149 2.39 -18.23 -0.67
N ARG A 150 1.58 -18.31 -1.73
CA ARG A 150 1.43 -19.55 -2.51
C ARG A 150 2.70 -19.93 -3.26
N VAL A 151 3.32 -18.98 -3.96
CA VAL A 151 4.45 -19.23 -4.88
C VAL A 151 5.74 -19.48 -4.10
N LEU A 152 6.00 -18.72 -3.03
CA LEU A 152 7.24 -18.81 -2.25
C LEU A 152 7.10 -19.66 -0.99
N GLY A 153 5.89 -20.12 -0.66
CA GLY A 153 5.65 -20.93 0.54
C GLY A 153 5.94 -20.20 1.85
N CYS A 154 5.98 -18.87 1.84
CA CYS A 154 6.23 -18.03 3.01
C CYS A 154 4.93 -17.43 3.58
N ARG A 155 5.04 -16.73 4.71
CA ARG A 155 3.96 -15.90 5.26
C ARG A 155 4.35 -14.44 5.32
N LEU A 156 3.42 -13.56 4.93
CA LEU A 156 3.58 -12.12 5.05
C LEU A 156 2.75 -11.59 6.22
N ASP A 157 3.23 -11.84 7.44
CA ASP A 157 2.56 -11.44 8.70
C ASP A 157 2.73 -9.94 9.05
N HIS A 158 3.02 -9.10 8.06
CA HIS A 158 3.26 -7.68 8.25
C HIS A 158 1.96 -6.91 8.46
N ALA A 159 2.03 -5.78 9.17
CA ALA A 159 0.93 -4.85 9.14
C ALA A 159 0.75 -4.34 7.71
N HIS A 160 -0.48 -4.16 7.25
CA HIS A 160 -0.70 -3.96 5.82
C HIS A 160 -1.70 -2.84 5.54
N ILE A 161 -1.20 -1.75 4.97
CA ILE A 161 -2.02 -0.71 4.35
C ILE A 161 -2.24 -1.08 2.89
N ASP A 162 -3.47 -1.47 2.57
CA ASP A 162 -3.88 -1.63 1.18
C ASP A 162 -4.63 -0.38 0.73
N LEU A 163 -3.99 0.34 -0.20
CA LEU A 163 -4.46 1.61 -0.72
C LEU A 163 -5.81 1.50 -1.42
N ARG A 164 -6.21 0.33 -1.92
CA ARG A 164 -7.55 0.13 -2.48
C ARG A 164 -8.64 0.53 -1.48
N TYR A 165 -8.50 0.14 -0.21
CA TYR A 165 -9.50 0.44 0.83
C TYR A 165 -9.38 1.87 1.35
N VAL A 166 -8.15 2.36 1.53
CA VAL A 166 -7.90 3.74 1.98
C VAL A 166 -8.47 4.74 0.97
N LEU A 167 -8.14 4.56 -0.31
CA LEU A 167 -8.55 5.46 -1.39
C LEU A 167 -10.05 5.39 -1.65
N ALA A 168 -10.66 4.20 -1.58
CA ALA A 168 -12.11 4.06 -1.64
C ALA A 168 -12.81 4.87 -0.54
N GLY A 169 -12.29 4.83 0.70
CA GLY A 169 -12.79 5.64 1.82
C GLY A 169 -12.63 7.15 1.62
N LEU A 170 -11.72 7.57 0.74
CA LEU A 170 -11.49 8.97 0.36
C LEU A 170 -12.30 9.41 -0.87
N GLY A 171 -13.00 8.47 -1.54
CA GLY A 171 -13.86 8.72 -2.69
C GLY A 171 -13.23 8.40 -4.05
N PHE A 172 -12.00 7.89 -4.09
CA PHE A 172 -11.35 7.46 -5.33
C PHE A 172 -11.87 6.09 -5.77
N LYS A 173 -11.96 5.87 -7.09
CA LYS A 173 -12.46 4.62 -7.69
C LYS A 173 -11.57 4.18 -8.85
N GLY A 174 -11.50 2.87 -9.09
CA GLY A 174 -10.79 2.24 -10.22
C GLY A 174 -9.57 1.42 -9.80
N GLY A 175 -8.68 1.13 -10.75
CA GLY A 175 -7.35 0.56 -10.49
C GLY A 175 -6.30 1.63 -10.17
N LEU A 176 -5.07 1.21 -9.85
CA LEU A 176 -3.97 2.08 -9.46
C LEU A 176 -3.73 3.23 -10.45
N LYS A 177 -3.59 2.91 -11.74
CA LYS A 177 -3.42 3.89 -12.83
C LYS A 177 -4.50 4.98 -12.86
N ARG A 178 -5.75 4.61 -12.58
CA ARG A 178 -6.86 5.58 -12.54
C ARG A 178 -6.80 6.44 -11.28
N CYS A 179 -6.36 5.90 -10.15
CA CYS A 179 -6.16 6.65 -8.92
C CYS A 179 -5.00 7.64 -9.05
N GLU A 180 -3.88 7.24 -9.66
CA GLU A 180 -2.76 8.12 -10.00
C GLU A 180 -3.20 9.32 -10.82
N THR A 181 -3.96 9.09 -11.90
CA THR A 181 -4.48 10.17 -12.75
C THR A 181 -5.40 11.12 -11.97
N GLN A 182 -6.29 10.58 -11.12
CA GLN A 182 -7.15 11.39 -10.24
C GLN A 182 -6.35 12.22 -9.23
N MET A 183 -5.12 11.81 -8.91
CA MET A 183 -4.19 12.53 -8.03
C MET A 183 -3.19 13.41 -8.78
N GLY A 184 -3.30 13.52 -10.11
CA GLY A 184 -2.40 14.34 -10.93
C GLY A 184 -1.01 13.73 -11.16
N LEU A 185 -0.84 12.43 -10.93
CA LEU A 185 0.40 11.72 -11.22
C LEU A 185 0.43 11.29 -12.70
N SER A 186 1.61 11.42 -13.33
CA SER A 186 1.85 11.02 -14.73
C SER A 186 2.88 9.90 -14.78
N ARG A 187 2.59 8.86 -15.57
CA ARG A 187 3.51 7.74 -15.82
C ARG A 187 4.52 8.02 -16.95
N GLY A 188 4.44 9.19 -17.61
CA GLY A 188 5.35 9.56 -18.70
C GLY A 188 5.45 8.47 -19.75
N ASP A 189 6.65 7.90 -19.91
CA ASP A 189 6.93 6.88 -20.92
C ASP A 189 6.22 5.53 -20.70
N LEU A 190 5.72 5.28 -19.49
CA LEU A 190 4.98 4.06 -19.12
C LEU A 190 3.47 4.20 -19.32
N ALA A 191 2.99 5.30 -19.91
CA ALA A 191 1.55 5.53 -20.11
C ALA A 191 0.87 4.43 -20.96
N ASP A 192 1.62 3.80 -21.87
CA ASP A 192 1.12 2.79 -22.80
C ASP A 192 1.26 1.35 -22.28
N VAL A 193 1.95 1.16 -21.14
CA VAL A 193 2.15 -0.14 -20.50
C VAL A 193 1.09 -0.34 -19.42
N ASP A 194 0.45 -1.50 -19.40
CA ASP A 194 -0.50 -1.94 -18.39
C ASP A 194 -0.25 -3.41 -18.01
N GLY A 195 -1.00 -3.97 -17.06
CA GLY A 195 -0.78 -5.33 -16.57
C GLY A 195 -0.86 -6.41 -17.66
N LEU A 196 -1.68 -6.22 -18.71
CA LEU A 196 -1.68 -7.16 -19.84
C LEU A 196 -0.39 -7.04 -20.65
N PHE A 197 0.11 -5.80 -20.83
CA PHE A 197 1.40 -5.56 -21.46
C PHE A 197 2.54 -6.20 -20.65
N ALA A 198 2.51 -6.12 -19.32
CA ALA A 198 3.51 -6.75 -18.44
C ALA A 198 3.60 -8.27 -18.67
N VAL A 199 2.46 -8.96 -18.79
CA VAL A 199 2.40 -10.39 -19.15
C VAL A 199 3.04 -10.66 -20.52
N VAL A 200 2.80 -9.80 -21.51
CA VAL A 200 3.42 -9.94 -22.84
C VAL A 200 4.93 -9.73 -22.78
N LEU A 201 5.41 -8.70 -22.06
CA LEU A 201 6.84 -8.44 -21.90
C LEU A 201 7.55 -9.64 -21.25
N TRP A 202 6.96 -10.23 -20.22
CA TRP A 202 7.48 -11.43 -19.57
C TRP A 202 7.57 -12.62 -20.55
N ASN A 203 6.49 -12.88 -21.30
CA ASN A 203 6.48 -13.96 -22.28
C ASN A 203 7.50 -13.76 -23.40
N VAL A 204 7.68 -12.52 -23.87
CA VAL A 204 8.67 -12.16 -24.88
C VAL A 204 10.08 -12.38 -24.36
N TYR A 205 10.37 -11.94 -23.13
CA TYR A 205 11.65 -12.19 -22.47
C TYR A 205 11.96 -13.70 -22.45
N LEU A 206 11.03 -14.53 -21.98
CA LEU A 206 11.24 -15.98 -21.91
C LEU A 206 11.40 -16.64 -23.30
N ARG A 207 10.60 -16.24 -24.29
CA ARG A 207 10.61 -16.87 -25.62
C ARG A 207 11.84 -16.48 -26.45
N ASN A 208 12.29 -15.24 -26.33
CA ASN A 208 13.29 -14.66 -27.23
C ASN A 208 14.61 -14.28 -26.53
N ASN A 209 14.70 -14.46 -25.21
CA ASN A 209 15.78 -13.92 -24.38
C ASN A 209 15.97 -12.39 -24.59
N ASP A 210 14.84 -11.68 -24.71
CA ASP A 210 14.82 -10.24 -24.98
C ASP A 210 14.98 -9.44 -23.68
N GLU A 211 16.23 -9.12 -23.33
CA GLU A 211 16.57 -8.33 -22.14
C GLU A 211 15.91 -6.95 -22.12
N ARG A 212 15.57 -6.37 -23.27
CA ARG A 212 14.88 -5.07 -23.33
C ARG A 212 13.43 -5.19 -22.88
N ALA A 213 12.82 -6.34 -23.13
CA ALA A 213 11.47 -6.63 -22.64
C ALA A 213 11.47 -6.77 -21.11
N LEU A 214 12.44 -7.50 -20.55
CA LEU A 214 12.61 -7.59 -19.09
C LEU A 214 12.89 -6.22 -18.47
N GLU A 215 13.83 -5.46 -19.01
CA GLU A 215 14.16 -4.11 -18.52
C GLU A 215 12.93 -3.17 -18.54
N THR A 216 12.10 -3.28 -19.58
CA THR A 216 10.84 -2.51 -19.66
C THR A 216 9.80 -2.98 -18.63
N LEU A 217 9.71 -4.29 -18.37
CA LEU A 217 8.85 -4.86 -17.32
C LEU A 217 9.28 -4.39 -15.94
N LEU A 218 10.58 -4.42 -15.64
CA LEU A 218 11.14 -3.93 -14.38
C LEU A 218 10.92 -2.42 -14.20
N ALA A 219 11.06 -1.64 -15.28
CA ALA A 219 10.73 -0.22 -15.27
C ALA A 219 9.26 0.02 -14.90
N TYR A 220 8.34 -0.77 -15.46
CA TYR A 220 6.91 -0.69 -15.16
C TYR A 220 6.60 -1.06 -13.70
N ASN A 221 7.00 -2.25 -13.24
CA ASN A 221 6.70 -2.76 -11.90
C ASN A 221 7.35 -1.88 -10.80
N LEU A 222 8.59 -1.42 -11.01
CA LEU A 222 9.25 -0.53 -10.06
C LEU A 222 8.63 0.88 -10.02
N GLN A 223 8.09 1.37 -11.15
CA GLN A 223 7.39 2.65 -11.15
C GLN A 223 6.12 2.61 -10.30
N ASP A 224 5.43 1.47 -10.26
CA ASP A 224 4.20 1.31 -9.48
C ASP A 224 4.51 1.49 -7.98
N VAL A 225 5.54 0.82 -7.44
CA VAL A 225 5.92 0.99 -6.01
C VAL A 225 6.47 2.38 -5.68
N ILE A 226 7.19 3.02 -6.60
CA ILE A 226 7.61 4.43 -6.44
C ILE A 226 6.38 5.34 -6.30
N ASN A 227 5.36 5.11 -7.12
CA ASN A 227 4.12 5.88 -7.08
C ASN A 227 3.30 5.59 -5.81
N LEU A 228 3.35 4.37 -5.26
CA LEU A 228 2.63 4.05 -4.02
C LEU A 228 3.07 4.95 -2.84
N GLU A 229 4.34 5.36 -2.74
CA GLU A 229 4.79 6.31 -1.72
C GLU A 229 4.06 7.66 -1.85
N MET A 230 4.06 8.21 -3.06
CA MET A 230 3.38 9.48 -3.38
C MET A 230 1.88 9.41 -3.07
N ILE A 231 1.23 8.31 -3.45
CA ILE A 231 -0.20 8.08 -3.23
C ILE A 231 -0.49 7.95 -1.74
N MET A 232 0.31 7.18 -1.00
CA MET A 232 0.13 6.98 0.44
C MET A 232 0.28 8.29 1.22
N VAL A 233 1.32 9.09 0.92
CA VAL A 233 1.51 10.41 1.55
C VAL A 233 0.34 11.35 1.21
N SER A 234 -0.10 11.36 -0.05
CA SER A 234 -1.23 12.18 -0.49
C SER A 234 -2.54 11.76 0.19
N ALA A 235 -2.80 10.46 0.28
CA ALA A 235 -3.96 9.89 0.95
C ALA A 235 -3.95 10.22 2.45
N TYR A 236 -2.79 10.10 3.12
CA TYR A 236 -2.62 10.49 4.51
C TYR A 236 -2.95 11.97 4.73
N ASN A 237 -2.38 12.85 3.91
CA ASN A 237 -2.59 14.30 4.03
C ASN A 237 -4.04 14.71 3.76
N LEU A 238 -4.70 14.06 2.80
CA LEU A 238 -6.12 14.28 2.52
C LEU A 238 -6.99 13.78 3.67
N ALA A 239 -6.72 12.59 4.20
CA ALA A 239 -7.45 12.03 5.33
C ALA A 239 -7.27 12.87 6.61
N LEU A 240 -6.06 13.36 6.86
CA LEU A 240 -5.74 14.28 7.94
C LEU A 240 -6.58 15.56 7.83
N GLY A 241 -6.65 16.16 6.63
CA GLY A 241 -7.44 17.36 6.37
C GLY A 241 -8.96 17.17 6.52
N ARG A 242 -9.46 15.93 6.46
CA ARG A 242 -10.87 15.57 6.72
C ARG A 242 -11.15 15.20 8.18
N SER A 243 -10.14 15.27 9.04
CA SER A 243 -10.24 14.95 10.47
C SER A 243 -10.19 16.21 11.33
N PRO A 244 -10.53 16.14 12.63
CA PRO A 244 -10.33 17.27 13.55
C PRO A 244 -8.87 17.72 13.67
N MET A 245 -7.92 16.89 13.23
CA MET A 245 -6.49 17.18 13.21
C MET A 245 -6.06 17.89 11.91
N ALA A 246 -6.98 18.57 11.20
CA ALA A 246 -6.67 19.29 9.97
C ALA A 246 -5.60 20.39 10.12
N GLY A 247 -5.44 20.92 11.33
CA GLY A 247 -4.38 21.89 11.68
C GLY A 247 -3.02 21.27 12.02
N ALA A 248 -2.92 19.93 12.07
CA ALA A 248 -1.67 19.25 12.33
C ALA A 248 -0.75 19.29 11.09
N THR A 249 0.55 19.14 11.34
CA THR A 249 1.57 19.13 10.28
C THR A 249 1.33 17.98 9.31
N LYS A 250 1.15 18.33 8.03
CA LYS A 250 1.08 17.38 6.92
C LYS A 250 2.44 16.69 6.72
N LEU A 251 2.40 15.46 6.24
CA LEU A 251 3.61 14.78 5.78
C LEU A 251 4.20 15.53 4.57
N PRO A 252 5.53 15.67 4.50
CA PRO A 252 6.17 16.23 3.31
C PRO A 252 5.91 15.32 2.12
N ILE A 253 5.53 15.94 0.99
CA ILE A 253 5.40 15.22 -0.29
C ILE A 253 6.81 14.71 -0.66
N PRO A 254 6.98 13.39 -0.89
CA PRO A 254 8.28 12.85 -1.20
C PRO A 254 8.74 13.35 -2.57
N ARG A 255 10.06 13.44 -2.74
CA ARG A 255 10.64 13.64 -4.07
C ARG A 255 10.58 12.30 -4.77
N ILE A 256 9.99 12.25 -5.95
CA ILE A 256 9.94 11.02 -6.75
C ILE A 256 11.39 10.66 -7.13
N PRO A 257 11.93 9.54 -6.63
CA PRO A 257 13.25 9.10 -7.01
C PRO A 257 13.26 8.68 -8.49
N ARG A 258 14.43 8.76 -9.11
CA ARG A 258 14.59 8.32 -10.49
C ARG A 258 14.53 6.79 -10.55
N ASN A 259 13.64 6.26 -11.39
CA ASN A 259 13.63 4.85 -11.70
C ASN A 259 14.95 4.44 -12.39
N PRO A 260 15.71 3.47 -11.85
CA PRO A 260 16.97 3.01 -12.45
C PRO A 260 16.74 2.27 -13.77
N HIS A 261 15.58 1.64 -13.95
CA HIS A 261 15.24 0.94 -15.17
C HIS A 261 14.66 1.88 -16.22
N ARG A 262 14.80 1.51 -17.50
CA ARG A 262 14.34 2.34 -18.63
C ARG A 262 13.38 1.61 -19.54
N VAL A 263 12.35 2.32 -19.94
CA VAL A 263 11.42 1.85 -20.99
C VAL A 263 12.11 1.83 -22.34
N ASP A 264 12.13 0.67 -23.00
CA ASP A 264 12.54 0.57 -24.39
C ASP A 264 11.34 0.84 -25.31
N ARG A 265 11.21 2.08 -25.79
CA ARG A 265 10.11 2.49 -26.68
C ARG A 265 9.99 1.65 -27.96
N PRO A 266 11.10 1.25 -28.63
CA PRO A 266 11.03 0.31 -29.75
C PRO A 266 10.38 -1.03 -29.39
N THR A 267 10.73 -1.63 -28.25
CA THR A 267 10.11 -2.87 -27.75
C THR A 267 8.63 -2.67 -27.47
N VAL A 268 8.23 -1.58 -26.81
CA VAL A 268 6.81 -1.27 -26.58
C VAL A 268 6.05 -1.19 -27.92
N SER A 269 6.60 -0.45 -28.90
CA SER A 269 5.98 -0.29 -30.22
C SER A 269 5.85 -1.62 -30.96
N ARG A 270 6.86 -2.49 -30.85
CA ARG A 270 6.90 -3.81 -31.51
C ARG A 270 5.79 -4.75 -31.01
N TYR A 271 5.54 -4.76 -29.70
CA TYR A 271 4.60 -5.70 -29.08
C TYR A 271 3.20 -5.12 -28.81
N GLN A 272 2.98 -3.83 -29.10
CA GLN A 272 1.67 -3.18 -28.99
C GLN A 272 0.57 -3.93 -29.76
N GLY A 273 0.89 -4.49 -30.94
CA GLY A 273 -0.04 -5.27 -31.75
C GLY A 273 -0.48 -6.57 -31.07
N GLU A 274 0.44 -7.28 -30.43
CA GLU A 274 0.14 -8.52 -29.70
C GLU A 274 -0.75 -8.24 -28.48
N VAL A 275 -0.46 -7.18 -27.72
CA VAL A 275 -1.29 -6.74 -26.59
C VAL A 275 -2.70 -6.36 -27.05
N THR A 276 -2.81 -5.64 -28.17
CA THR A 276 -4.10 -5.26 -28.74
C THR A 276 -4.91 -6.48 -29.17
N PHE A 277 -4.25 -7.45 -29.81
CA PHE A 277 -4.86 -8.71 -30.19
C PHE A 277 -5.35 -9.50 -28.97
N LEU A 278 -4.51 -9.73 -27.96
CA LEU A 278 -4.90 -10.44 -26.73
C LEU A 278 -6.06 -9.76 -26.00
N ARG A 279 -6.05 -8.42 -25.93
CA ARG A 279 -7.14 -7.65 -25.34
C ARG A 279 -8.46 -7.84 -26.08
N SER A 280 -8.42 -8.04 -27.39
CA SER A 280 -9.63 -8.30 -28.20
C SER A 280 -10.27 -9.67 -27.92
N LEU A 281 -9.49 -10.62 -27.36
CA LEU A 281 -9.96 -11.95 -26.99
C LEU A 281 -10.56 -12.00 -25.59
N GLN A 282 -10.26 -11.01 -24.73
CA GLN A 282 -10.82 -10.93 -23.39
C GLN A 282 -12.27 -10.41 -23.45
N PRO A 283 -13.21 -11.00 -22.67
CA PRO A 283 -14.55 -10.45 -22.56
C PRO A 283 -14.47 -9.02 -22.03
N LYS A 284 -15.18 -8.09 -22.67
CA LYS A 284 -15.37 -6.74 -22.14
C LYS A 284 -16.30 -6.84 -20.92
N TRP A 285 -15.73 -6.84 -19.72
CA TRP A 285 -16.47 -6.70 -18.46
C TRP A 285 -16.59 -5.23 -18.08
#